data_AF-A0A7C6QZH4-F1
#
_entry.id   AF-A0A7C6QZH4-F1
#
_cell.length_a   1.000
_cell.length_b   1.000
_cell.length_c   1.000
_cell.angle_alpha   90.00
_cell.angle_beta   90.00
_cell.angle_gamma   90.00
#
_symmetry.space_group_name_H-M   'P 1'
#
loop_
_entity.id
_entity.type
_entity.pdbx_description
1 polymer ?
#
loop_
_entity_poly.entity_id
_entity_poly.type
_entity_poly.pdbx_seq_one_letter_code
_entity_poly.pdbx_strand_id
1 'polypeptide(L)'
;MSIINFILHLDKYLNLVIQNYGLITYLILFTILFCETGLVVTPFLPGDSLLFTAGALSSLGSLNIAILFAIFATAAVVGDTVNYFIGKSAGNEVLKRDDIKLIKKEHLNHSDRHYQWGFYAI
;
A
#
# COMPACT_ATOMS: atom_id res chain seq x y z
N MET A 1 -15.34 -13.28 -20.89
CA MET A 1 -15.46 -12.24 -19.84
C MET A 1 -14.17 -12.25 -19.02
N SER A 2 -13.39 -11.17 -19.13
CA SER A 2 -11.99 -11.12 -18.69
C SER A 2 -11.80 -11.27 -17.18
N ILE A 3 -10.69 -11.91 -16.78
CA ILE A 3 -10.15 -12.03 -15.40
C ILE A 3 -10.12 -10.67 -14.66
N ILE A 4 -9.90 -9.59 -15.40
CA ILE A 4 -9.97 -8.21 -14.91
C ILE A 4 -11.32 -7.88 -14.26
N ASN A 5 -12.43 -8.37 -14.82
CA ASN A 5 -13.77 -8.09 -14.30
C ASN A 5 -14.04 -8.86 -12.99
N PHE A 6 -13.41 -10.02 -12.82
CA PHE A 6 -13.43 -10.79 -11.58
C PHE A 6 -12.62 -10.09 -10.48
N ILE A 7 -11.41 -9.60 -10.82
CA ILE A 7 -10.56 -8.84 -9.89
C ILE A 7 -11.23 -7.53 -9.47
N LEU A 8 -11.92 -6.83 -10.37
CA LEU A 8 -12.61 -5.57 -10.07
C LEU A 8 -13.87 -5.74 -9.22
N HIS A 9 -14.48 -6.93 -9.19
CA HIS A 9 -15.68 -7.22 -8.39
C HIS A 9 -15.38 -8.10 -7.17
N LEU A 10 -14.12 -8.15 -6.73
CA LEU A 10 -13.68 -8.95 -5.59
C LEU A 10 -14.43 -8.59 -4.29
N ASP A 11 -14.88 -7.34 -4.17
CA ASP A 11 -15.73 -6.83 -3.08
C ASP A 11 -17.05 -7.61 -2.96
N LYS A 12 -17.69 -7.95 -4.08
CA LYS A 12 -18.94 -8.75 -4.08
C LYS A 12 -18.71 -10.20 -3.69
N TYR A 13 -17.60 -10.78 -4.14
CA TYR A 13 -17.25 -12.16 -3.79
C TYR A 13 -16.74 -12.26 -2.34
N LEU A 14 -16.23 -11.18 -1.76
CA LEU A 14 -15.78 -11.13 -0.37
C LEU A 14 -16.89 -11.59 0.58
N ASN A 15 -18.13 -11.15 0.36
CA ASN A 15 -19.29 -11.55 1.15
C ASN A 15 -19.54 -13.06 1.16
N LEU A 16 -19.36 -13.72 0.01
CA LEU A 16 -19.52 -15.17 -0.15
C LEU A 16 -18.34 -15.93 0.48
N VAL A 17 -17.13 -15.36 0.39
CA VAL A 17 -15.91 -15.95 0.98
C VAL A 17 -15.97 -15.86 2.50
N ILE A 18 -16.39 -14.73 3.07
CA ILE A 18 -16.53 -14.55 4.51
C ILE A 18 -17.49 -15.58 5.12
N GLN A 19 -18.64 -15.80 4.48
CA GLN A 19 -19.64 -16.74 4.97
C GLN A 19 -19.22 -18.21 4.86
N ASN A 20 -18.45 -18.59 3.84
CA ASN A 20 -18.01 -19.98 3.65
C ASN A 20 -16.67 -20.31 4.33
N TYR A 21 -15.78 -19.33 4.46
CA TYR A 21 -14.38 -19.58 4.77
C TYR A 21 -13.85 -18.84 6.01
N GLY A 22 -14.62 -17.94 6.63
CA GLY A 22 -14.39 -17.36 7.96
C GLY A 22 -12.93 -16.96 8.22
N LEU A 23 -12.15 -17.88 8.81
CA LEU A 23 -10.74 -17.70 9.17
C LEU A 23 -9.80 -17.53 7.95
N ILE A 24 -10.05 -18.25 6.85
CA ILE A 24 -9.23 -18.15 5.62
C ILE A 24 -9.41 -16.79 4.94
N THR A 25 -10.56 -16.13 5.15
CA THR A 25 -10.81 -14.78 4.63
C THR A 25 -9.76 -13.78 5.09
N TYR A 26 -9.33 -13.87 6.35
CA TYR A 26 -8.30 -12.97 6.87
C TYR A 26 -6.96 -13.13 6.15
N LEU A 27 -6.58 -14.37 5.79
CA LEU A 27 -5.37 -14.66 5.02
C LEU A 27 -5.48 -14.16 3.58
N ILE A 28 -6.64 -14.31 2.96
CA ILE A 28 -6.90 -13.81 1.60
C ILE A 28 -6.76 -12.28 1.58
N LEU A 29 -7.41 -11.59 2.53
CA LEU A 29 -7.33 -10.15 2.64
C LEU A 29 -5.90 -9.68 2.94
N PHE A 30 -5.17 -10.36 3.83
CA PHE A 30 -3.75 -10.11 4.08
C PHE A 30 -2.94 -10.19 2.79
N THR A 31 -3.13 -11.26 2.01
CA THR A 31 -2.37 -11.48 0.77
C THR A 31 -2.68 -10.41 -0.27
N ILE A 32 -3.94 -10.00 -0.41
CA ILE A 32 -4.35 -8.95 -1.34
C ILE A 32 -3.71 -7.60 -0.98
N LEU A 33 -3.83 -7.19 0.29
CA LEU A 33 -3.23 -5.94 0.80
C LEU A 33 -1.71 -5.94 0.73
N PHE A 34 -1.09 -7.06 1.12
CA PHE A 34 0.35 -7.25 1.00
C PHE A 34 0.81 -7.15 -0.46
N CYS A 35 0.05 -7.72 -1.40
CA CYS A 35 0.38 -7.60 -2.81
C CYS A 35 0.24 -6.15 -3.31
N GLU A 36 -0.85 -5.45 -2.97
CA GLU A 36 -1.06 -4.07 -3.41
C GLU A 36 0.02 -3.10 -2.90
N THR A 37 0.41 -3.22 -1.63
CA THR A 37 1.44 -2.37 -0.99
C THR A 37 2.87 -2.84 -1.28
N GLY A 38 3.08 -4.15 -1.37
CA GLY A 38 4.40 -4.78 -1.51
C GLY A 38 4.93 -4.90 -2.94
N LEU A 39 4.06 -4.98 -3.94
CA LEU A 39 4.44 -5.11 -5.35
C LEU A 39 4.20 -3.80 -6.10
N VAL A 40 5.29 -3.15 -6.52
CA VAL A 40 5.29 -1.93 -7.36
C VAL A 40 4.44 -2.07 -8.64
N VAL A 41 4.24 -3.30 -9.12
CA VAL A 41 3.57 -3.61 -10.41
C VAL A 41 2.07 -3.88 -10.27
N THR A 42 1.53 -4.05 -9.05
CA THR A 42 0.12 -4.43 -8.85
C THR A 42 -0.78 -3.40 -8.16
N PRO A 43 -0.73 -2.08 -8.50
CA PRO A 43 -1.67 -1.09 -7.95
C PRO A 43 -3.12 -1.25 -8.49
N PHE A 44 -3.38 -2.27 -9.31
CA PHE A 44 -4.70 -2.54 -9.87
C PHE A 44 -5.58 -3.45 -8.99
N LEU A 45 -5.07 -3.95 -7.86
CA LEU A 45 -5.87 -4.72 -6.90
C LEU A 45 -6.73 -3.73 -6.07
N PRO A 46 -8.04 -3.97 -5.92
CA PRO A 46 -8.94 -3.04 -5.22
C PRO A 46 -8.92 -3.26 -3.69
N GLY A 47 -7.75 -3.19 -3.04
CA GLY A 47 -7.66 -3.45 -1.60
C GLY A 47 -8.28 -2.36 -0.73
N ASP A 48 -8.27 -1.09 -1.14
CA ASP A 48 -9.00 -0.02 -0.43
C ASP A 48 -10.50 -0.33 -0.29
N SER A 49 -11.13 -0.73 -1.40
CA SER A 49 -12.54 -1.12 -1.43
C SER A 49 -12.79 -2.39 -0.59
N LEU A 50 -11.84 -3.33 -0.58
CA LEU A 50 -11.92 -4.54 0.25
C LEU A 50 -11.78 -4.21 1.75
N LEU A 51 -10.91 -3.26 2.11
CA LEU A 51 -10.75 -2.73 3.47
C LEU A 51 -12.07 -2.15 3.98
N PHE A 52 -12.71 -1.32 3.15
CA PHE A 52 -14.00 -0.72 3.46
C PHE A 52 -15.09 -1.79 3.61
N THR A 53 -15.17 -2.72 2.66
CA THR A 53 -16.18 -3.80 2.66
C THR A 53 -15.98 -4.75 3.84
N ALA A 54 -14.74 -5.17 4.12
CA ALA A 54 -14.42 -6.02 5.26
C ALA A 54 -14.71 -5.33 6.61
N GLY A 55 -14.44 -4.03 6.71
CA GLY A 55 -14.81 -3.21 7.86
C GLY A 55 -16.33 -3.16 8.05
N ALA A 56 -17.09 -2.86 6.99
CA ALA A 56 -18.54 -2.86 7.03
C ALA A 56 -19.11 -4.24 7.46
N LEU A 57 -18.56 -5.33 6.91
CA LEU A 57 -18.99 -6.70 7.25
C LEU A 57 -18.60 -7.13 8.67
N SER A 58 -17.51 -6.61 9.21
CA SER A 58 -17.15 -6.83 10.62
C SER A 58 -18.17 -6.22 11.58
N SER A 59 -18.78 -5.08 11.21
CA SER A 59 -19.85 -4.46 12.02
C SER A 59 -21.13 -5.30 12.09
N LEU A 60 -21.34 -6.19 11.11
CA LEU A 60 -22.46 -7.14 11.08
C LEU A 60 -22.21 -8.41 11.91
N GLY A 61 -21.04 -8.52 12.55
CA GLY A 61 -20.67 -9.64 13.43
C GLY A 61 -20.03 -10.83 12.72
N SER A 62 -19.85 -10.76 11.39
CA SER A 62 -19.27 -11.85 10.60
C SER A 62 -17.75 -11.99 10.77
N LEU A 63 -17.07 -10.91 11.20
CA LEU A 63 -15.62 -10.87 11.40
C LEU A 63 -15.28 -10.03 12.64
N ASN A 64 -14.17 -10.34 13.29
CA ASN A 64 -13.68 -9.55 14.42
C ASN A 64 -12.83 -8.37 13.91
N ILE A 65 -13.31 -7.15 14.16
CA ILE A 65 -12.65 -5.91 13.72
C ILE A 65 -11.23 -5.76 14.28
N ALA A 66 -10.95 -6.20 15.51
CA ALA A 66 -9.63 -6.08 16.12
C ALA A 66 -8.60 -6.98 15.43
N ILE A 67 -9.01 -8.20 15.06
CA ILE A 67 -8.19 -9.14 14.29
C ILE A 67 -7.96 -8.60 12.87
N LEU A 68 -9.03 -8.11 12.23
CA LEU A 68 -8.96 -7.50 10.90
C LEU A 68 -7.95 -6.34 10.88
N PHE A 69 -8.03 -5.45 11.86
CA PHE A 69 -7.13 -4.31 11.99
C PHE A 69 -5.68 -4.74 12.19
N ALA A 70 -5.41 -5.70 13.08
CA ALA A 70 -4.06 -6.22 13.30
C ALA A 70 -3.47 -6.84 12.02
N ILE A 71 -4.29 -7.57 11.27
CA ILE A 71 -3.89 -8.20 10.02
C ILE A 71 -3.62 -7.17 8.92
N PHE A 72 -4.44 -6.13 8.79
CA PHE A 72 -4.22 -5.07 7.80
C PHE A 72 -2.99 -4.22 8.15
N ALA A 73 -2.82 -3.87 9.42
CA ALA A 73 -1.64 -3.12 9.87
C ALA A 73 -0.35 -3.92 9.62
N THR A 74 -0.34 -5.21 9.96
CA THR A 74 0.83 -6.07 9.70
C THR A 74 1.06 -6.28 8.21
N ALA A 75 0.01 -6.49 7.40
CA ALA A 75 0.13 -6.60 5.95
C ALA A 75 0.76 -5.35 5.32
N ALA A 76 0.29 -4.15 5.71
CA ALA A 76 0.81 -2.89 5.20
C ALA A 76 2.26 -2.65 5.60
N VAL A 77 2.61 -2.86 6.88
CA VAL A 77 4.00 -2.68 7.35
C VAL A 77 4.96 -3.65 6.67
N VAL A 78 4.56 -4.92 6.53
CA VAL A 78 5.38 -5.94 5.87
C VAL A 78 5.47 -5.67 4.37
N GLY A 79 4.36 -5.26 3.74
CA GLY A 79 4.30 -4.86 2.33
C GLY A 79 5.25 -3.69 2.04
N ASP A 80 5.15 -2.60 2.80
CA ASP A 80 6.03 -1.43 2.68
C ASP A 80 7.50 -1.78 2.89
N THR A 81 7.79 -2.67 3.84
CA THR A 81 9.15 -3.14 4.08
C THR A 81 9.69 -3.89 2.86
N VAL A 82 8.93 -4.85 2.33
CA VAL A 82 9.31 -5.62 1.13
C VAL A 82 9.46 -4.70 -0.08
N ASN A 83 8.51 -3.78 -0.27
CA ASN A 83 8.53 -2.78 -1.32
C ASN A 83 9.80 -1.90 -1.23
N TYR A 84 10.15 -1.46 -0.03
CA TYR A 84 11.38 -0.69 0.22
C TYR A 84 12.64 -1.49 -0.14
N PHE A 85 12.72 -2.77 0.24
CA PHE A 85 13.87 -3.62 -0.11
C PHE A 85 13.99 -3.84 -1.62
N ILE A 86 12.86 -4.10 -2.31
CA ILE A 86 12.81 -4.23 -3.76
C ILE A 86 13.24 -2.92 -4.43
N GLY A 87 12.66 -1.80 -4.01
CA GLY A 87 12.99 -0.46 -4.51
C GLY A 87 14.43 -0.06 -4.24
N LYS A 88 14.99 -0.40 -3.06
CA LYS A 88 16.39 -0.15 -2.71
C LYS A 88 17.34 -1.01 -3.55
N SER A 89 17.02 -2.28 -3.77
CA SER A 89 17.83 -3.17 -4.61
C SER A 89 17.80 -2.72 -6.08
N ALA A 90 16.61 -2.43 -6.61
CA ALA A 90 16.44 -1.91 -7.97
C ALA A 90 17.11 -0.53 -8.12
N GLY A 91 16.96 0.35 -7.14
CA GLY A 91 17.57 1.69 -7.11
C GLY A 91 19.09 1.65 -7.03
N ASN A 92 19.68 0.71 -6.27
CA ASN A 92 21.12 0.55 -6.19
C ASN A 92 21.72 0.05 -7.53
N GLU A 93 20.99 -0.80 -8.27
CA GLU A 93 21.39 -1.22 -9.62
C GLU A 93 21.24 -0.09 -10.65
N VAL A 94 20.27 0.82 -10.47
CA VAL A 94 20.11 2.02 -11.29
C VAL A 94 21.19 3.07 -10.98
N LEU A 95 21.60 3.23 -9.71
CA LEU A 95 22.68 4.13 -9.31
C LEU A 95 24.08 3.62 -9.68
N LYS A 96 24.30 2.31 -9.78
CA LYS A 96 25.55 1.72 -10.29
C LYS A 96 25.74 1.94 -11.79
N ARG A 97 24.68 2.31 -12.52
CA ARG A 97 24.83 2.83 -13.88
C ARG A 97 25.16 4.32 -13.75
N ASP A 98 26.45 4.65 -13.84
CA ASP A 98 27.04 6.00 -13.84
C ASP A 98 26.41 7.00 -14.84
N ASP A 99 25.45 6.59 -15.66
CA ASP A 99 24.87 7.38 -16.75
C ASP A 99 23.58 8.13 -16.41
N ILE A 100 22.99 7.94 -15.23
CA ILE A 100 21.71 8.60 -14.93
C ILE A 100 21.91 9.96 -14.24
N LYS A 101 22.09 10.97 -15.09
CA LYS A 101 21.92 12.42 -14.85
C LYS A 101 20.50 12.82 -14.36
N LEU A 102 19.84 12.03 -13.51
CA LEU A 102 18.51 12.36 -12.95
C LEU A 102 18.55 12.71 -11.46
N ILE A 103 19.68 12.52 -10.77
CA ILE A 103 19.91 13.24 -9.52
C ILE A 103 20.49 14.61 -9.89
N LYS A 104 19.60 15.51 -10.29
CA LYS A 104 19.90 16.92 -10.48
C LYS A 104 20.45 17.46 -9.16
N LYS A 105 21.78 17.52 -9.11
CA LYS A 105 22.67 18.12 -8.09
C LYS A 105 22.44 19.64 -7.92
N GLU A 106 21.19 20.12 -7.94
CA GLU A 106 20.89 21.57 -7.99
C GLU A 106 19.94 22.10 -6.91
N HIS A 107 19.40 21.24 -6.03
CA HIS A 107 18.60 21.70 -4.88
C HIS A 107 19.18 21.37 -3.51
N LEU A 108 20.48 21.00 -3.43
CA LEU A 108 21.15 20.70 -2.16
C LEU A 108 22.06 21.83 -1.66
N ASN A 109 21.86 23.07 -2.12
CA ASN A 109 22.68 24.21 -1.68
C ASN A 109 21.96 25.58 -1.64
N HIS A 110 20.66 25.63 -1.33
CA HIS A 110 20.01 26.89 -0.95
C HIS A 110 18.90 26.67 0.09
N SER A 111 19.28 26.60 1.37
CA SER A 111 18.30 26.78 2.47
C SER A 111 18.80 27.68 3.61
N ASP A 112 19.96 28.33 3.48
CA ASP A 112 20.47 29.22 4.53
C ASP A 112 20.07 30.71 4.40
N ARG A 113 19.13 31.10 3.52
CA ARG A 113 18.78 32.53 3.35
C ARG A 113 17.28 32.87 3.24
N HIS A 114 16.39 32.14 3.91
CA HIS A 114 14.97 32.54 3.98
C HIS A 114 14.48 33.04 5.35
N TYR A 115 15.32 33.01 6.39
CA TYR A 115 14.91 33.41 7.75
C TYR A 115 15.14 34.89 8.11
N GLN A 116 15.72 35.71 7.23
CA GLN A 116 16.00 37.13 7.56
C GLN A 116 14.93 38.14 7.10
N TRP A 117 14.02 37.79 6.18
CA TRP A 117 13.04 38.75 5.64
C TRP A 117 11.68 38.77 6.37
N GLY A 118 11.44 37.83 7.30
CA GLY A 118 10.18 37.76 8.05
C GLY A 118 10.08 38.68 9.27
N PHE A 119 11.17 39.38 9.65
CA PHE A 119 11.20 40.20 10.88
C PHE A 119 11.05 41.71 10.64
N TYR A 120 11.06 42.18 9.38
CA TYR A 120 10.91 43.61 9.04
C TYR A 120 9.48 44.02 8.64
N ALA A 121 8.51 43.12 8.80
CA ALA A 121 7.09 43.34 8.46
C ALA A 121 6.17 43.43 9.70
N ILE A 122 6.72 43.80 10.85
CA ILE A 122 6.01 44.23 12.08
C ILE A 122 6.65 45.54 12.51
#